data_AF-B1NKI2-F1
#
_entry.id   AF-B1NKI2-F1
#
_cell.length_a   1.000
_cell.length_b   1.000
_cell.length_c   1.000
_cell.angle_alpha   90.00
_cell.angle_beta   90.00
_cell.angle_gamma   90.00
#
_symmetry.space_group_name_H-M   'P 1'
#
loop_
_entity.id
_entity.type
_entity.pdbx_description
1 polymer ?
#
loop_
_entity_poly.entity_id
_entity_poly.type
_entity_poly.pdbx_seq_one_letter_code
_entity_poly.pdbx_strand_id
1 'polypeptide(L)'
;PDFATGPAYLMTTDVVGELLKAAGQEPYLRLEDVFVTGVLASKLKIKRQHAAEFYNKKVSYHPCTVQKGIAIHMVRFHEQFDLWR
;
A
#
# COMPACT_ATOMS: atom_id res chain seq x y z
N PRO A 1 4.26 -14.11 -6.38
CA PRO A 1 3.37 -13.30 -7.27
C PRO A 1 3.81 -11.85 -7.19
N ASP A 2 3.53 -11.03 -8.20
CA ASP A 2 3.66 -9.58 -8.06
C ASP A 2 2.81 -9.09 -6.89
N PHE A 3 3.26 -8.06 -6.19
CA PHE A 3 2.57 -7.49 -5.02
C PHE A 3 2.83 -5.97 -4.96
N ALA A 4 1.98 -5.25 -4.23
CA ALA A 4 2.21 -3.84 -3.93
C ALA A 4 3.05 -3.74 -2.65
N THR A 5 4.30 -3.32 -2.79
CA THR A 5 5.19 -3.13 -1.64
C THR A 5 4.62 -2.08 -0.69
N GLY A 6 4.66 -2.35 0.62
CA GLY A 6 4.39 -1.36 1.65
C GLY A 6 5.29 -0.11 1.55
N PRO A 7 5.01 0.94 2.35
CA PRO A 7 4.11 0.96 3.52
C PRO A 7 2.63 1.22 3.20
N ALA A 8 2.28 1.50 1.94
CA ALA A 8 0.93 1.88 1.57
C ALA A 8 0.53 1.32 0.20
N TYR A 9 -0.73 0.93 0.10
CA TYR A 9 -1.42 0.56 -1.13
C TYR A 9 -2.88 1.01 -1.02
N LEU A 10 -3.55 1.18 -2.16
CA LEU A 10 -4.96 1.55 -2.21
C LEU A 10 -5.76 0.40 -2.84
N MET A 11 -6.93 0.11 -2.27
CA MET A 11 -7.88 -0.83 -2.84
C MET A 11 -9.29 -0.26 -2.72
N THR A 12 -10.16 -0.69 -3.62
CA THR A 12 -11.59 -0.36 -3.56
C THR A 12 -12.27 -1.21 -2.49
N THR A 13 -13.37 -0.73 -1.92
CA THR A 13 -14.03 -1.39 -0.79
C THR A 13 -14.65 -2.74 -1.17
N ASP A 14 -15.06 -2.92 -2.42
CA ASP A 14 -15.68 -4.15 -2.93
C ASP A 14 -14.77 -5.38 -2.82
N VAL A 15 -13.45 -5.22 -2.98
CA VAL A 15 -12.50 -6.35 -2.90
C VAL A 15 -12.19 -6.79 -1.46
N VAL A 16 -12.45 -5.93 -0.45
CA VAL A 16 -12.08 -6.19 0.95
C VAL A 16 -12.78 -7.44 1.49
N GLY A 17 -14.06 -7.60 1.18
CA GLY A 17 -14.85 -8.74 1.66
C GLY A 17 -14.36 -10.08 1.10
N GLU A 18 -13.94 -10.11 -0.16
CA GLU A 18 -13.39 -11.31 -0.79
C GLU A 18 -12.00 -11.65 -0.27
N LEU A 19 -11.13 -10.64 -0.13
CA LEU A 19 -9.80 -10.80 0.47
C LEU A 19 -9.90 -11.36 1.90
N LEU A 20 -10.80 -10.83 2.72
CA LEU A 20 -11.00 -11.29 4.09
C LEU A 20 -11.47 -12.75 4.15
N LYS A 21 -12.43 -13.14 3.30
CA LYS A 21 -12.89 -14.53 3.22
C LYS A 21 -11.77 -15.48 2.79
N ALA A 22 -10.97 -15.09 1.80
CA ALA A 22 -9.85 -15.89 1.31
C ALA A 22 -8.71 -16.00 2.34
N ALA A 23 -8.46 -14.94 3.11
CA ALA A 23 -7.42 -14.94 4.15
C ALA A 23 -7.65 -16.04 5.20
N GLY A 24 -8.90 -16.33 5.57
CA GLY A 24 -9.24 -17.41 6.52
C GLY A 24 -9.05 -18.82 5.98
N GLN A 25 -8.79 -18.98 4.68
CA GLN A 25 -8.62 -20.26 4.01
C GLN A 25 -7.16 -20.54 3.59
N GLU A 26 -6.26 -19.59 3.82
CA GLU A 26 -4.86 -19.67 3.41
C GLU A 26 -3.92 -19.63 4.62
N PRO A 27 -2.82 -20.41 4.61
CA PRO A 27 -1.77 -20.25 5.59
C PRO A 27 -1.21 -18.82 5.53
N TYR A 28 -1.18 -18.15 6.69
CA TYR A 28 -0.67 -16.79 6.76
C TYR A 28 0.82 -16.74 6.40
N LEU A 29 1.16 -15.89 5.43
CA LEU A 29 2.54 -15.59 5.07
C LEU A 29 3.00 -14.35 5.84
N ARG A 30 4.17 -14.43 6.49
CA ARG A 30 4.64 -13.44 7.48
C ARG A 30 4.71 -11.99 6.96
N LEU A 31 4.89 -11.79 5.66
CA LEU A 31 4.88 -10.48 5.02
C LEU A 31 3.45 -10.17 4.54
N GLU A 32 2.78 -9.27 5.27
CA GLU A 32 1.37 -8.94 5.05
C GLU A 32 1.10 -8.43 3.63
N ASP A 33 1.95 -7.54 3.12
CA ASP A 33 1.79 -6.93 1.80
C ASP A 33 1.94 -7.97 0.67
N VAL A 34 2.87 -8.92 0.83
CA VAL A 34 3.00 -10.09 -0.04
C VAL A 34 1.81 -11.03 0.09
N PHE A 35 1.28 -11.24 1.30
CA PHE A 35 0.13 -12.11 1.54
C PHE A 35 -1.14 -11.54 0.90
N VAL A 36 -1.53 -10.33 1.29
CA VAL A 36 -2.79 -9.71 0.88
C VAL A 36 -2.74 -9.27 -0.58
N THR A 37 -1.76 -8.44 -0.94
CA THR A 37 -1.71 -7.86 -2.28
C THR A 37 -1.02 -8.77 -3.28
N GLY A 38 -0.30 -9.80 -2.84
CA GLY A 38 0.34 -10.79 -3.71
C GLY A 38 -0.47 -12.07 -3.83
N VAL A 39 -0.46 -12.89 -2.79
CA VAL A 39 -1.04 -14.25 -2.77
C VAL A 39 -2.56 -14.21 -2.94
N LEU A 40 -3.27 -13.53 -2.04
CA LEU A 40 -4.74 -13.49 -2.05
C LEU A 40 -5.27 -12.78 -3.30
N ALA A 41 -4.73 -11.60 -3.62
CA ALA A 41 -5.13 -10.85 -4.81
C ALA A 41 -4.89 -11.64 -6.11
N SER A 42 -3.78 -12.38 -6.24
CA SER A 42 -3.55 -13.24 -7.41
C SER A 42 -4.52 -14.42 -7.46
N LYS A 43 -4.83 -15.05 -6.33
CA LYS A 43 -5.80 -16.16 -6.27
C LYS A 43 -7.20 -15.71 -6.68
N LEU A 44 -7.61 -14.53 -6.22
CA LEU A 44 -8.91 -13.92 -6.54
C LEU A 44 -8.93 -13.20 -7.89
N LYS A 45 -7.81 -13.16 -8.61
CA LYS A 45 -7.65 -12.44 -9.89
C LYS A 45 -7.98 -10.95 -9.80
N ILE A 46 -7.73 -10.34 -8.65
CA ILE A 46 -7.87 -8.90 -8.44
C ILE A 46 -6.78 -8.19 -9.26
N LYS A 47 -7.20 -7.27 -10.13
CA LYS A 47 -6.28 -6.49 -10.95
C LYS A 47 -5.50 -5.51 -10.07
N ARG A 48 -4.18 -5.51 -10.23
CA ARG A 48 -3.28 -4.52 -9.64
C ARG A 48 -2.87 -3.50 -10.70
N GLN A 49 -2.78 -2.25 -10.29
CA GLN A 49 -2.31 -1.15 -11.14
C GLN A 49 -1.19 -0.41 -10.40
N HIS A 50 -0.06 -0.24 -11.09
CA HIS A 50 1.04 0.56 -10.57
C HIS A 50 0.68 2.05 -10.61
N ALA A 51 1.00 2.76 -9.53
CA ALA A 51 0.94 4.21 -9.42
C ALA A 51 2.29 4.71 -8.91
N ALA A 52 2.93 5.59 -9.68
CA ALA A 52 4.30 6.06 -9.42
C ALA A 52 4.37 7.06 -8.25
N GLU A 53 3.22 7.54 -7.80
CA GLU A 53 3.01 8.50 -6.72
C GLU A 53 3.08 7.85 -5.33
N PHE A 54 3.18 6.52 -5.25
CA PHE A 54 3.50 5.78 -4.04
C PHE A 54 5.02 5.68 -3.86
N TYR A 55 5.59 6.58 -3.08
CA TYR A 55 7.02 6.64 -2.84
C TYR A 55 7.44 5.79 -1.64
N ASN A 56 7.96 4.58 -1.89
CA ASN A 56 8.61 3.76 -0.86
C ASN A 56 10.05 4.23 -0.55
N LYS A 57 10.22 5.54 -0.35
CA LYS A 57 11.49 6.18 -0.03
C LYS A 57 11.25 7.52 0.65
N LYS A 58 12.30 8.06 1.26
CA LYS A 58 12.32 9.44 1.71
C LYS A 58 12.30 10.36 0.48
N VAL A 59 11.51 11.42 0.56
CA VAL A 59 11.48 12.51 -0.42
C VAL A 59 11.89 13.82 0.23
N SER A 60 12.16 14.84 -0.57
CA SER A 60 12.31 16.19 -0.02
C SER A 60 10.96 16.70 0.50
N TYR A 61 10.97 17.36 1.66
CA TYR A 61 9.77 17.93 2.30
C TYR A 61 9.40 19.32 1.77
N HIS A 62 9.83 19.64 0.54
CA HIS A 62 9.26 20.79 -0.16
C HIS A 62 7.77 20.54 -0.45
N PRO A 63 6.86 21.50 -0.18
CA PRO A 63 5.43 21.30 -0.35
C PRO A 63 5.03 20.76 -1.73
N CYS A 64 5.63 21.29 -2.80
CA CYS A 64 5.35 20.82 -4.17
C CYS A 64 5.76 19.38 -4.43
N THR A 65 6.76 18.85 -3.72
CA THR A 65 7.17 17.44 -3.84
C THR A 65 6.17 16.54 -3.12
N VAL A 66 5.74 16.95 -1.93
CA VAL A 66 4.79 16.19 -1.11
C VAL A 66 3.41 16.14 -1.78
N GLN A 67 2.93 17.27 -2.32
CA GLN A 67 1.64 17.37 -3.01
C GLN A 67 1.52 16.50 -4.28
N LYS A 68 2.64 16.07 -4.87
CA LYS A 68 2.64 15.17 -6.05
C LYS A 68 2.56 13.70 -5.67
N GLY A 69 2.76 13.35 -4.40
CA GLY A 69 2.70 11.97 -3.92
C GLY A 69 1.31 11.61 -3.39
N ILE A 70 0.98 10.32 -3.49
CA ILE A 70 -0.16 9.74 -2.75
C ILE A 70 0.31 9.26 -1.37
N ALA A 71 1.51 8.67 -1.29
CA ALA A 71 2.13 8.23 -0.04
C ALA A 71 3.66 8.40 -0.10
N ILE A 72 4.26 8.78 1.03
CA ILE A 72 5.72 8.93 1.20
C ILE A 72 6.18 8.13 2.42
N HIS A 73 7.39 7.57 2.37
CA HIS A 73 7.94 6.75 3.45
C HIS A 73 9.05 7.49 4.22
N MET A 74 9.43 6.96 5.39
CA MET A 74 10.45 7.52 6.28
C MET A 74 10.12 8.93 6.81
N VAL A 75 8.84 9.23 7.03
CA VAL A 75 8.36 10.46 7.69
C VAL A 75 8.20 10.20 9.18
N ARG A 76 8.87 11.00 10.01
CA ARG A 76 8.75 10.94 11.46
C ARG A 76 7.40 11.48 11.91
N PHE A 77 6.97 11.07 13.11
CA PHE A 77 5.69 11.49 13.69
C PHE A 77 5.47 13.02 13.65
N HIS A 78 6.43 13.82 14.11
CA HIS A 78 6.27 15.29 14.12
C HIS A 78 6.27 15.91 12.72
N GLU A 79 7.04 15.35 11.78
CA GLU A 79 7.11 15.84 10.40
C GLU A 79 5.76 15.72 9.69
N GLN A 80 4.92 14.73 10.04
CA GLN A 80 3.58 14.59 9.46
C GLN A 80 2.69 15.83 9.73
N PHE A 81 2.80 16.43 10.93
CA PHE A 81 2.04 17.63 11.27
C PHE A 81 2.57 18.88 10.57
N ASP A 82 3.88 18.95 10.35
CA ASP A 82 4.49 20.07 9.60
C ASP A 82 4.13 20.01 8.12
N LEU A 83 4.05 18.81 7.55
CA LEU A 83 3.67 18.58 6.15
C LEU A 83 2.17 18.77 5.89
N TRP A 84 1.32 18.67 6.92
CA TRP A 84 -0.14 18.78 6.80
C TRP A 84 -0.67 20.22 7.01
N ARG A 85 0.19 21.17 7.38
CA ARG A 85 -0.19 22.59 7.46
C ARG A 85 -0.42 23.19 6.08
#